data_AF-A0A7I8IMU3-F1
#
_entry.id   AF-A0A7I8IMU3-F1
#
_cell.length_a   1.000
_cell.length_b   1.000
_cell.length_c   1.000
_cell.angle_alpha   90.00
_cell.angle_beta   90.00
_cell.angle_gamma   90.00
#
_symmetry.space_group_name_H-M   'P 1'
#
loop_
_entity.id
_entity.type
_entity.pdbx_description
1 polymer ?
#
loop_
_entity_poly.entity_id
_entity_poly.type
_entity_poly.pdbx_seq_one_letter_code
_entity_poly.pdbx_strand_id
1 'polypeptide(L)'
;MRLDNILFRLGMRSNIPWYTLINGRIVDISSYRCKPQDKKRSKALIQNNIASTPHEEVPKHLTIASVDNKGQINQIIDSKWIRLKINEILVIEYYSRQTRLRKNNKERFRQLWCKVTGIRRELPHVVQI
;
A
#
# COMPACT_ATOMS: atom_id res chain seq x y z
N MET A 1 -1.36 6.64 -0.88
CA MET A 1 -0.59 5.68 -1.73
C MET A 1 0.60 5.14 -0.95
N ARG A 2 1.11 3.94 -1.24
CA ARG A 2 2.31 3.38 -0.58
C ARG A 2 3.61 3.85 -1.24
N LEU A 3 4.70 3.92 -0.48
CA LEU A 3 6.00 4.42 -0.93
C LEU A 3 6.61 3.53 -2.02
N ASP A 4 6.60 2.22 -1.82
CA ASP A 4 7.04 1.18 -2.77
C ASP A 4 6.47 1.38 -4.20
N ASN A 5 5.15 1.53 -4.30
CA ASN A 5 4.43 1.67 -5.56
C ASN A 5 4.80 2.96 -6.30
N ILE A 6 5.10 4.02 -5.55
CA ILE A 6 5.49 5.30 -6.13
C ILE A 6 6.92 5.24 -6.64
N LEU A 7 7.85 4.69 -5.86
CA LEU A 7 9.23 4.51 -6.30
C LEU A 7 9.31 3.64 -7.56
N PHE A 8 8.49 2.59 -7.64
CA PHE A 8 8.34 1.76 -8.83
C PHE A 8 7.85 2.57 -10.04
N ARG A 9 6.77 3.34 -9.89
CA ARG A 9 6.22 4.17 -10.98
C ARG A 9 7.13 5.32 -11.41
N LEU A 10 7.98 5.81 -10.52
CA LEU A 10 8.95 6.87 -10.82
C LEU A 10 10.26 6.34 -11.43
N GLY A 11 10.42 5.01 -11.59
CA GLY A 11 11.70 4.43 -12.02
C GLY A 11 12.84 4.60 -11.01
N MET A 12 12.53 5.03 -9.79
CA MET A 12 13.50 5.27 -8.71
C MET A 12 13.78 4.02 -7.88
N ARG A 13 13.27 2.86 -8.30
CA ARG A 13 13.39 1.59 -7.60
C ARG A 13 14.69 0.90 -8.00
N SER A 14 15.60 0.73 -7.04
CA SER A 14 16.73 -0.19 -7.11
C SER A 14 16.40 -1.53 -6.35
N ASN A 15 17.38 -2.38 -6.08
CA ASN A 15 17.20 -3.75 -5.58
C ASN A 15 17.68 -3.98 -4.12
N ILE A 16 17.96 -2.92 -3.37
CA ILE A 16 18.61 -2.89 -2.04
C ILE A 16 17.76 -1.99 -1.10
N PRO A 17 17.65 -2.23 0.21
CA PRO A 17 16.81 -1.40 1.08
C PRO A 17 17.34 0.04 1.16
N TRP A 18 16.53 1.03 0.76
CA TRP A 18 16.86 2.44 1.00
C TRP A 18 15.80 3.13 1.83
N TYR A 19 16.32 3.80 2.86
CA TYR A 19 15.73 5.01 3.39
C TYR A 19 15.53 6.02 2.26
N THR A 20 14.28 6.49 2.10
CA THR A 20 13.93 7.58 1.18
C THR A 20 13.76 8.85 1.99
N LEU A 21 14.24 9.99 1.46
CA LEU A 21 13.95 11.29 2.06
C LEU A 21 12.58 11.76 1.58
N ILE A 22 11.63 11.87 2.50
CA ILE A 22 10.30 12.42 2.27
C ILE A 22 10.21 13.74 3.04
N ASN A 23 10.06 14.87 2.31
CA ASN A 23 10.04 16.22 2.89
C ASN A 23 11.22 16.48 3.86
N GLY A 24 12.40 15.94 3.54
CA GLY A 24 13.62 16.07 4.37
C GLY A 24 13.72 15.09 5.54
N ARG A 25 12.74 14.22 5.77
CA ARG A 25 12.78 13.17 6.80
C ARG A 25 13.13 11.83 6.19
N ILE A 26 13.93 11.04 6.92
CA ILE A 26 14.28 9.67 6.53
C ILE A 26 13.08 8.76 6.80
N VAL A 27 12.63 8.06 5.77
CA VAL A 27 11.58 7.05 5.85
C VAL A 27 12.11 5.76 5.23
N ASP A 28 12.24 4.72 6.04
CA ASP A 28 12.72 3.38 5.63
C ASP A 28 11.58 2.37 5.43
N ILE A 29 10.36 2.75 5.78
CA ILE A 29 9.20 1.86 5.73
C ILE A 29 8.57 1.91 4.33
N SER A 30 8.67 0.81 3.57
CA SER A 30 8.10 0.69 2.21
C SER A 30 6.57 0.83 2.17
N SER A 31 5.89 0.43 3.25
CA SER A 31 4.44 0.58 3.42
C SER A 31 3.99 2.00 3.79
N TYR A 32 4.93 2.95 3.93
CA TYR A 32 4.62 4.33 4.30
C TYR A 32 3.57 4.93 3.38
N ARG A 33 2.50 5.48 3.99
CA ARG A 33 1.40 6.10 3.27
C ARG A 33 1.75 7.53 2.92
N CYS A 34 2.15 7.73 1.67
CA CYS A 34 2.47 9.03 1.12
C CYS A 34 1.19 9.85 0.89
N LYS A 35 1.29 11.15 1.20
CA LYS A 35 0.24 12.16 1.04
C LYS A 35 0.48 12.99 -0.23
N PRO A 36 -0.56 13.62 -0.78
CA PRO A 36 -0.37 14.66 -1.79
C PRO A 36 0.62 15.73 -1.27
N GLN A 37 1.40 16.32 -2.17
CA GLN A 37 2.50 17.27 -1.92
C GLN A 37 3.77 16.71 -1.28
N ASP A 38 3.81 15.42 -0.91
CA ASP A 38 5.06 14.82 -0.43
C ASP A 38 6.12 14.82 -1.54
N LYS A 39 7.27 15.44 -1.23
CA LYS A 39 8.45 15.49 -2.08
C LYS A 39 9.41 14.38 -1.68
N LYS A 40 9.77 13.54 -2.64
CA LYS A 40 10.63 12.39 -2.46
C LYS A 40 11.96 12.62 -3.12
N ARG A 41 13.02 12.25 -2.41
CA ARG A 41 14.38 12.24 -2.92
C ARG A 41 15.04 10.95 -2.46
N SER A 42 15.54 10.14 -3.39
CA SER A 42 16.46 9.06 -3.04
C SER A 42 17.88 9.49 -3.40
N LYS A 43 18.82 9.34 -2.46
CA LYS A 43 20.17 9.90 -2.58
C LYS A 43 21.07 9.14 -3.57
N ALA A 44 20.74 7.89 -3.92
CA ALA A 44 21.75 6.95 -4.37
C ALA A 44 21.73 6.56 -5.87
N LEU A 45 20.57 6.48 -6.55
CA LEU A 45 20.51 5.64 -7.78
C LEU A 45 19.62 6.15 -8.91
N ILE A 46 19.24 7.43 -8.87
CA ILE A 46 18.28 7.98 -9.83
C ILE A 46 18.93 8.22 -11.21
N GLN A 47 20.20 8.65 -11.25
CA GLN A 47 20.88 8.95 -12.52
C GLN A 47 21.07 7.72 -13.43
N ASN A 48 21.42 6.56 -12.86
CA ASN A 48 21.71 5.37 -13.65
C ASN A 48 20.44 4.65 -14.12
N ASN A 49 19.41 4.57 -13.25
CA ASN A 49 18.16 3.87 -13.60
C ASN A 49 17.26 4.68 -14.53
N ILE A 50 17.17 6.01 -14.39
CA ILE A 50 16.38 6.84 -15.30
C ILE A 50 16.95 6.79 -16.73
N ALA A 51 18.28 6.73 -16.87
CA ALA A 51 18.94 6.68 -18.16
C ALA A 51 18.79 5.32 -18.87
N SER A 52 18.63 4.22 -18.12
CA SER A 52 18.62 2.85 -18.67
C SER A 52 17.22 2.28 -18.90
N THR A 53 16.18 2.78 -18.22
CA THR A 53 14.83 2.25 -18.38
C THR A 53 14.09 2.98 -19.51
N PRO A 54 13.52 2.27 -20.51
CA PRO A 54 12.60 2.89 -21.45
C PRO A 54 11.44 3.46 -20.64
N HIS A 55 11.33 4.79 -20.64
CA HIS A 55 10.41 5.51 -19.78
C HIS A 55 8.98 5.19 -20.21
N GLU A 56 8.33 4.22 -19.56
CA GLU A 56 6.88 4.16 -19.58
C GLU A 56 6.37 5.50 -19.03
N GLU A 57 5.40 6.10 -19.73
CA GLU A 57 4.87 7.43 -19.39
C GLU A 57 4.58 7.56 -17.89
N VAL A 58 5.22 8.55 -17.27
CA VAL A 58 5.00 8.86 -15.86
C VAL A 58 3.53 9.29 -15.72
N PRO A 59 2.75 8.67 -14.83
CA PRO A 59 1.33 8.96 -14.74
C PRO A 59 1.10 10.38 -14.20
N LYS A 60 0.05 11.06 -14.68
CA LYS A 60 -0.23 12.49 -14.44
C LYS A 60 -0.31 12.94 -12.97
N HIS A 61 -0.53 12.02 -12.03
CA HIS A 61 -0.52 12.32 -10.58
C HIS A 61 0.88 12.44 -9.99
N LEU A 62 1.91 12.06 -10.74
CA LEU A 62 3.30 12.10 -10.35
C LEU A 62 4.04 13.08 -11.26
N THR A 63 4.90 13.89 -10.66
CA THR A 63 5.83 14.75 -11.38
C THR A 63 7.25 14.37 -11.00
N ILE A 64 8.11 14.23 -12.00
CA ILE A 64 9.55 14.05 -11.83
C ILE A 64 10.22 15.33 -12.28
N ALA A 65 10.94 15.96 -11.36
CA ALA A 65 11.86 17.04 -11.70
C ALA A 65 13.23 16.42 -12.04
N SER A 66 13.55 16.37 -13.34
CA SER A 66 14.79 15.76 -13.87
C SER A 66 16.07 16.38 -13.28
N VAL A 67 16.09 17.69 -13.09
CA VAL A 67 17.26 18.44 -12.57
C VAL A 67 17.62 18.01 -11.14
N ASP A 68 16.62 17.80 -10.30
CA ASP A 68 16.81 17.55 -8.87
C ASP A 68 16.64 16.07 -8.48
N ASN A 69 16.25 15.23 -9.45
CA ASN A 69 15.84 13.85 -9.19
C ASN A 69 14.83 13.77 -8.04
N LYS A 70 13.87 14.72 -8.04
CA LYS A 70 12.80 14.81 -7.04
C LYS A 70 11.50 14.31 -7.66
N GLY A 71 10.84 13.39 -6.95
CA GLY A 71 9.49 12.94 -7.28
C GLY A 71 8.47 13.65 -6.40
N GLN A 72 7.42 14.21 -6.98
CA GLN A 72 6.32 14.83 -6.25
C GLN A 72 5.00 14.14 -6.56
N ILE A 73 4.16 14.00 -5.53
CA ILE A 73 2.79 13.52 -5.65
C ILE A 73 1.87 14.73 -5.74
N ASN A 74 1.18 14.91 -6.85
CA ASN A 74 0.31 16.07 -7.03
C ASN A 74 -1.09 15.83 -6.45
N GLN A 75 -1.59 14.60 -6.60
CA GLN A 75 -2.98 14.26 -6.29
C GLN A 75 -3.13 12.77 -5.94
N ILE A 76 -4.31 12.42 -5.41
CA ILE A 76 -4.70 11.04 -5.18
C ILE A 76 -4.96 10.35 -6.53
N ILE A 77 -4.70 9.05 -6.62
CA ILE A 77 -4.91 8.28 -7.86
C ILE A 77 -6.40 8.04 -8.11
N ASP A 78 -6.83 8.28 -9.35
CA ASP A 78 -8.08 7.76 -9.88
C ASP A 78 -7.92 6.32 -10.39
N SER A 79 -8.97 5.51 -10.24
CA SER A 79 -9.00 4.11 -10.70
C SER A 79 -8.63 3.95 -12.19
N LYS A 80 -8.92 4.96 -13.01
CA LYS A 80 -8.57 5.02 -14.44
C LYS A 80 -7.06 5.01 -14.72
N TRP A 81 -6.22 5.39 -13.75
CA TRP A 81 -4.75 5.47 -13.89
C TRP A 81 -4.02 4.25 -13.33
N ILE A 82 -4.78 3.21 -12.96
CA ILE A 82 -4.23 1.93 -12.54
C ILE A 82 -4.01 1.09 -13.80
N ARG A 83 -2.77 0.65 -14.03
CA ARG A 83 -2.40 -0.18 -15.20
C ARG A 83 -2.89 -1.62 -15.10
N LEU A 84 -3.26 -2.05 -13.89
CA LEU A 84 -3.76 -3.38 -13.63
C LEU A 84 -5.25 -3.45 -13.94
N LYS A 85 -5.62 -4.31 -14.90
CA LYS A 85 -7.02 -4.62 -15.20
C LYS A 85 -7.56 -5.56 -14.12
N ILE A 86 -8.11 -5.01 -13.06
CA ILE A 86 -8.71 -5.76 -11.94
C ILE A 86 -10.16 -5.35 -11.79
N ASN A 87 -11.04 -6.33 -11.55
CA ASN A 87 -12.43 -6.06 -11.20
C ASN A 87 -12.54 -5.87 -9.68
N GLU A 88 -12.66 -4.62 -9.24
CA GLU A 88 -12.78 -4.26 -7.82
C GLU A 88 -13.99 -4.92 -7.14
N ILE A 89 -15.09 -5.14 -7.88
CA ILE A 89 -16.32 -5.74 -7.36
C ILE A 89 -16.08 -7.18 -6.91
N LEU A 90 -15.34 -7.96 -7.70
CA LEU A 90 -15.01 -9.35 -7.35
C LEU A 90 -14.13 -9.44 -6.10
N VAL A 91 -13.20 -8.49 -5.95
CA VAL A 91 -12.35 -8.41 -4.75
C VAL A 91 -13.21 -8.11 -3.52
N ILE A 92 -14.13 -7.14 -3.62
CA ILE A 92 -15.06 -6.79 -2.54
C ILE A 92 -15.95 -7.97 -2.16
N GLU A 93 -16.50 -8.67 -3.16
CA GLU A 93 -17.36 -9.84 -2.94
C GLU A 93 -16.60 -10.97 -2.23
N TYR A 94 -15.39 -11.28 -2.69
CA TYR A 94 -14.54 -12.30 -2.09
C TYR A 94 -14.28 -12.03 -0.61
N TYR A 95 -13.85 -10.82 -0.25
CA TYR A 95 -13.57 -10.46 1.14
C TYR A 95 -14.83 -10.32 2.00
N SER A 96 -15.97 -9.98 1.41
CA SER A 96 -17.27 -9.99 2.10
C SER A 96 -17.67 -11.40 2.52
N ARG A 97 -17.49 -12.39 1.62
CA ARG A 97 -17.71 -13.82 1.93
C ARG A 97 -16.74 -14.31 2.99
N GLN A 98 -15.45 -13.97 2.89
CA GLN A 98 -14.45 -14.35 3.90
C GLN A 98 -14.78 -13.82 5.30
N THR A 99 -15.22 -12.55 5.38
CA THR A 99 -15.62 -11.93 6.66
C THR A 99 -16.85 -12.61 7.25
N ARG A 100 -17.84 -12.97 6.41
CA ARG A 100 -19.01 -13.75 6.83
C ARG A 100 -18.62 -15.13 7.34
N LEU A 101 -17.73 -15.84 6.65
CA LEU A 101 -17.22 -17.14 7.09
C LEU A 101 -16.47 -17.05 8.42
N ARG A 102 -15.62 -16.03 8.59
CA ARG A 102 -14.92 -15.78 9.87
C ARG A 102 -15.90 -15.52 11.01
N LYS A 103 -16.95 -14.72 10.80
CA LYS A 103 -18.00 -14.48 11.80
C LYS A 103 -18.78 -15.75 12.13
N ASN A 104 -19.22 -16.50 11.12
CA ASN A 104 -19.95 -17.76 11.30
C ASN A 104 -19.11 -18.80 12.04
N ASN A 105 -17.82 -18.92 11.73
CA ASN A 105 -16.92 -19.83 12.44
C ASN A 105 -16.72 -19.39 13.88
N LYS A 106 -16.53 -18.10 14.14
CA LYS A 106 -16.42 -17.55 15.51
C LYS A 106 -17.70 -17.80 16.32
N GLU A 107 -18.87 -17.67 15.70
CA GLU A 107 -20.17 -17.95 16.32
C GLU A 107 -20.36 -19.45 16.59
N ARG A 108 -19.97 -20.32 15.64
CA ARG A 108 -19.96 -21.78 15.85
C ARG A 108 -19.05 -22.20 16.98
N PHE A 109 -17.83 -21.64 17.05
CA PHE A 109 -16.91 -21.89 18.16
C PHE A 109 -17.51 -21.43 19.49
N ARG A 110 -18.13 -20.24 19.54
CA ARG A 110 -18.88 -19.78 20.72
C ARG A 110 -19.96 -20.78 21.13
N GLN A 111 -20.81 -21.22 20.20
CA GLN A 111 -21.89 -22.16 20.51
C GLN A 111 -21.37 -23.52 20.98
N LEU A 112 -20.33 -24.05 20.34
CA LEU A 112 -19.71 -25.31 20.72
C LEU A 112 -19.07 -25.21 22.12
N TRP A 113 -18.37 -24.10 22.38
CA TRP A 113 -17.74 -23.87 23.67
C TRP A 113 -18.75 -23.68 24.80
N CYS A 114 -19.85 -22.95 24.58
CA CYS A 114 -20.97 -22.86 25.51
C CYS A 114 -21.61 -24.24 25.79
N LYS A 115 -21.72 -25.10 24.78
CA LYS A 115 -22.24 -26.48 24.95
C LYS A 115 -21.31 -27.37 25.78
N VAL A 116 -19.99 -27.23 25.60
CA VAL A 116 -18.99 -28.04 26.31
C VAL A 116 -18.80 -27.57 27.76
N THR A 117 -18.85 -26.25 28.00
CA THR A 117 -18.51 -25.66 29.30
C THR A 117 -19.71 -25.29 30.15
N GLY A 118 -20.93 -25.21 29.59
CA GLY A 118 -22.14 -24.77 30.29
C GLY A 118 -22.16 -23.28 30.64
N ILE A 119 -21.12 -22.51 30.28
CA ILE A 119 -20.93 -21.12 30.69
C ILE A 119 -21.24 -20.19 29.50
N ARG A 120 -22.24 -19.31 29.66
CA ARG A 120 -22.56 -18.27 28.68
C ARG A 120 -21.72 -17.02 28.98
N ARG A 121 -20.45 -17.00 28.55
CA ARG A 121 -19.61 -15.78 28.67
C ARG A 121 -19.48 -15.04 27.34
N GLU A 122 -19.61 -13.72 27.42
CA GLU A 122 -19.19 -12.81 26.35
C GLU A 122 -17.69 -12.98 26.05
N LEU A 123 -17.33 -12.94 24.77
CA LEU A 123 -15.91 -13.10 24.39
C LEU A 123 -15.11 -11.92 24.93
N PRO A 124 -13.87 -12.14 25.42
CA PRO A 124 -12.95 -11.03 25.62
C PRO A 124 -12.77 -10.29 24.29
N HIS A 125 -12.84 -8.96 24.35
CA HIS A 125 -12.51 -8.09 23.23
C HIS A 125 -11.10 -8.45 22.76
N VAL A 126 -11.03 -9.13 21.61
CA VAL A 126 -9.77 -9.30 20.88
C VAL A 126 -9.40 -7.90 20.40
N VAL A 127 -8.42 -7.30 21.08
CA VAL A 127 -7.73 -6.11 20.61
C VAL A 127 -7.18 -6.45 19.22
N GLN A 128 -7.76 -5.81 18.19
CA GLN A 128 -7.25 -5.89 16.84
C GLN A 128 -6.02 -4.99 16.75
N ILE A 129 -4.86 -5.59 16.45
CA ILE A 129 -3.69 -4.91 15.87
C ILE A 129 -3.87 -4.92 14.35
#